data_AF-A0A1Y2IXS9-F1
#
_entry.id   AF-A0A1Y2IXS9-F1
#
_cell.length_a   1.000
_cell.length_b   1.000
_cell.length_c   1.000
_cell.angle_alpha   90.00
_cell.angle_beta   90.00
_cell.angle_gamma   90.00
#
_symmetry.space_group_name_H-M   'P 1'
#
loop_
_entity.id
_entity.type
_entity.pdbx_description
1 polymer ?
#
loop_
_entity_poly.entity_id
_entity_poly.type
_entity_poly.pdbx_seq_one_letter_code
_entity_poly.pdbx_strand_id
1 'polypeptide(L)'
;MVQAAFSSNSTNTTFHVVADNSTVTALIASIDANCTVASNSSTSPLAFNGTASDPKPEQAIQYYRGSSVVLTLDGYNDTSALVDNSSAPAPPIPSNVDMTLLTCLNQTIGAAVPLFDDSQQTSGAETLLPNVSLLGLAYVVWCLSRLF
;
A
#
# COMPACT_ATOMS: atom_id res chain seq x y z
N MET A 1 -4.91 -13.87 -6.75
CA MET A 1 -5.03 -12.41 -6.63
C MET A 1 -6.49 -12.05 -6.44
N VAL A 2 -6.77 -10.93 -5.79
CA VAL A 2 -8.12 -10.41 -5.57
C VAL A 2 -8.14 -8.92 -5.87
N GLN A 3 -9.33 -8.35 -5.93
CA GLN A 3 -9.56 -6.95 -6.21
C GLN A 3 -10.64 -6.34 -5.34
N ALA A 4 -10.67 -5.02 -5.29
CA ALA A 4 -11.74 -4.23 -4.73
C ALA A 4 -11.99 -3.00 -5.61
N ALA A 5 -13.26 -2.68 -5.85
CA ALA A 5 -13.69 -1.53 -6.63
C ALA A 5 -14.14 -0.39 -5.70
N PHE A 6 -13.69 0.84 -5.97
CA PHE A 6 -14.06 2.05 -5.23
C PHE A 6 -14.58 3.08 -6.22
N SER A 7 -15.85 3.45 -6.08
CA SER A 7 -16.53 4.40 -6.97
C SER A 7 -16.62 5.79 -6.33
N SER A 8 -16.59 6.84 -7.16
CA SER A 8 -16.85 8.21 -6.70
C SER A 8 -18.34 8.44 -6.43
N ASN A 9 -18.63 9.31 -5.47
CA ASN A 9 -19.98 9.82 -5.18
C ASN A 9 -20.44 10.92 -6.14
N SER A 10 -19.49 11.60 -6.79
CA SER A 10 -19.74 12.84 -7.54
C SER A 10 -19.55 12.66 -9.04
N THR A 11 -18.70 11.74 -9.45
CA THR A 11 -18.45 11.38 -10.85
C THR A 11 -18.71 9.89 -11.05
N ASN A 12 -18.95 9.48 -12.29
CA ASN A 12 -19.12 8.07 -12.62
C ASN A 12 -17.76 7.39 -12.86
N THR A 13 -16.83 7.56 -11.90
CA THR A 13 -15.47 6.99 -11.98
C THR A 13 -15.30 5.89 -10.96
N THR A 14 -14.76 4.76 -11.42
CA THR A 14 -14.46 3.60 -10.57
C THR A 14 -12.98 3.29 -10.66
N PHE A 15 -12.37 3.11 -9.50
CA PHE A 15 -11.00 2.67 -9.35
C PHE A 15 -10.98 1.25 -8.85
N HIS A 16 -10.06 0.42 -9.32
CA HIS A 16 -9.88 -0.92 -8.77
C HIS A 16 -8.48 -1.06 -8.19
N VAL A 17 -8.42 -1.64 -7.01
CA VAL A 17 -7.17 -2.05 -6.37
C VAL A 17 -7.03 -3.56 -6.54
N VAL A 18 -5.92 -4.02 -7.09
CA VAL A 18 -5.61 -5.45 -7.26
C VAL A 18 -4.34 -5.79 -6.47
N ALA A 19 -4.43 -6.81 -5.61
CA ALA A 19 -3.31 -7.31 -4.81
C ALA A 19 -3.60 -8.75 -4.29
N ASP A 20 -2.82 -9.21 -3.30
CA ASP A 20 -3.15 -10.40 -2.53
C ASP A 20 -4.35 -10.15 -1.58
N ASN A 21 -4.94 -11.24 -1.08
CA ASN A 21 -6.18 -11.19 -0.29
C ASN A 21 -6.04 -10.43 1.02
N SER A 22 -4.93 -10.63 1.73
CA SER A 22 -4.70 -9.95 3.01
C SER A 22 -4.54 -8.44 2.82
N THR A 23 -3.80 -8.04 1.78
CA THR A 23 -3.59 -6.62 1.45
C THR A 23 -4.87 -5.94 1.01
N VAL A 24 -5.66 -6.52 0.10
CA VAL A 24 -6.94 -5.92 -0.32
C VAL A 24 -7.93 -5.81 0.84
N THR A 25 -8.00 -6.83 1.70
CA THR A 25 -8.88 -6.78 2.89
C THR A 25 -8.50 -5.62 3.82
N ALA A 26 -7.21 -5.44 4.10
CA ALA A 26 -6.73 -4.34 4.92
C ALA A 26 -6.94 -2.96 4.25
N LEU A 27 -6.75 -2.89 2.93
CA LEU A 27 -6.96 -1.67 2.16
C LEU A 27 -8.42 -1.24 2.09
N ILE A 28 -9.38 -2.16 1.96
CA ILE A 28 -10.81 -1.83 2.03
C ILE A 28 -11.12 -1.09 3.33
N ALA A 29 -10.72 -1.67 4.47
CA ALA A 29 -10.95 -1.04 5.77
C ALA A 29 -10.25 0.33 5.90
N SER A 30 -9.02 0.45 5.38
CA SER A 30 -8.26 1.71 5.43
C SER A 30 -8.88 2.79 4.53
N ILE A 31 -9.32 2.42 3.33
CA ILE A 31 -9.94 3.32 2.36
C ILE A 31 -11.31 3.76 2.85
N ASP A 32 -12.14 2.87 3.37
CA ASP A 32 -13.45 3.23 3.93
C ASP A 32 -13.34 4.17 5.13
N ALA A 33 -12.26 4.07 5.91
CA ALA A 33 -12.02 4.94 7.06
C ALA A 33 -11.48 6.33 6.68
N ASN A 34 -10.75 6.46 5.57
CA ASN A 34 -10.03 7.68 5.21
C ASN A 34 -10.60 8.41 3.98
N CYS A 35 -11.33 7.70 3.11
CA CYS A 35 -11.85 8.22 1.85
C CYS A 35 -13.37 8.22 1.81
N THR A 36 -13.94 9.19 1.10
CA THR A 36 -15.38 9.24 0.83
C THR A 36 -15.70 8.52 -0.47
N VAL A 37 -16.03 7.24 -0.37
CA VAL A 37 -16.39 6.38 -1.50
C VAL A 37 -17.92 6.23 -1.64
N ALA A 38 -18.38 5.85 -2.82
CA ALA A 38 -19.80 5.61 -3.07
C ALA A 38 -20.28 4.29 -2.47
N SER A 39 -21.58 4.21 -2.19
CA SER A 39 -22.21 3.06 -1.54
C SER A 39 -22.13 1.76 -2.34
N ASN A 40 -21.83 1.83 -3.63
CA ASN A 40 -21.61 0.67 -4.50
C ASN A 40 -20.15 0.20 -4.52
N SER A 41 -19.28 0.80 -3.69
CA SER A 41 -17.89 0.35 -3.53
C SER A 41 -17.82 -1.00 -2.80
N SER A 42 -16.71 -1.69 -2.99
CA SER A 42 -16.47 -3.03 -2.46
C SER A 42 -16.22 -2.98 -0.96
N THR A 43 -17.02 -3.71 -0.19
CA THR A 43 -16.83 -3.92 1.25
C THR A 43 -16.10 -5.23 1.59
N SER A 44 -15.80 -6.04 0.57
CA SER A 44 -15.07 -7.30 0.69
C SER A 44 -14.27 -7.59 -0.59
N PRO A 45 -13.12 -8.28 -0.51
CA PRO A 45 -12.36 -8.62 -1.70
C PRO A 45 -13.14 -9.56 -2.65
N LEU A 46 -12.97 -9.34 -3.94
CA LEU A 46 -13.51 -10.18 -5.01
C LEU A 46 -12.37 -10.89 -5.73
N ALA A 47 -12.60 -12.13 -6.18
CA ALA A 47 -11.60 -12.85 -6.95
C ALA A 47 -11.32 -12.11 -8.27
N PHE A 48 -10.04 -11.87 -8.57
CA PHE A 48 -9.62 -11.38 -9.88
C PHE A 48 -9.39 -12.60 -10.77
N ASN A 49 -10.17 -12.72 -11.85
CA ASN A 49 -10.14 -13.88 -12.75
C ASN A 49 -9.61 -13.54 -14.15
N GLY A 50 -9.30 -12.27 -14.43
CA GLY A 50 -8.88 -11.80 -15.75
C GLY A 50 -10.02 -11.83 -16.79
N THR A 51 -11.25 -11.69 -16.34
CA THR A 51 -12.44 -11.62 -17.22
C THR A 51 -12.56 -10.23 -17.85
N ALA A 52 -13.46 -10.08 -18.83
CA ALA A 52 -13.69 -8.80 -19.50
C ALA A 52 -14.17 -7.67 -18.56
N SER A 53 -14.67 -8.02 -17.38
CA SER A 53 -15.12 -7.08 -16.34
C SER A 53 -14.04 -6.77 -15.30
N ASP A 54 -12.93 -7.49 -15.31
CA ASP A 54 -11.78 -7.22 -14.46
C ASP A 54 -10.91 -6.11 -15.08
N PRO A 55 -10.21 -5.31 -14.26
CA PRO A 55 -9.37 -4.24 -14.75
C PRO A 55 -8.21 -4.79 -15.57
N LYS A 56 -7.93 -4.13 -16.68
CA LYS A 56 -6.91 -4.53 -17.65
C LYS A 56 -5.56 -3.84 -17.38
N PRO A 57 -4.44 -4.38 -17.91
CA PRO A 57 -3.12 -3.78 -17.70
C PRO A 57 -3.00 -2.32 -18.15
N GLU A 58 -3.67 -1.94 -19.23
CA GLU A 58 -3.67 -0.58 -19.80
C GLU A 58 -4.46 0.41 -18.94
N GLN A 59 -5.22 -0.10 -17.95
CA GLN A 59 -5.97 0.71 -17.00
C GLN A 59 -5.15 1.03 -15.74
N ALA A 60 -3.94 0.47 -15.61
CA ALA A 60 -3.08 0.75 -14.47
C ALA A 60 -2.58 2.20 -14.47
N ILE A 61 -2.84 2.91 -13.37
CA ILE A 61 -2.44 4.30 -13.18
C ILE A 61 -1.36 4.47 -12.11
N GLN A 62 -1.25 3.54 -11.17
CA GLN A 62 -0.23 3.57 -10.13
C GLN A 62 0.10 2.17 -9.62
N TYR A 63 1.39 1.89 -9.46
CA TYR A 63 1.90 0.71 -8.77
C TYR A 63 2.47 1.11 -7.42
N TYR A 64 2.24 0.30 -6.39
CA TYR A 64 2.79 0.48 -5.05
C TYR A 64 3.60 -0.74 -4.64
N ARG A 65 4.62 -0.52 -3.80
CA ARG A 65 5.48 -1.54 -3.18
C ARG A 65 6.00 -2.60 -4.16
N GLY A 66 6.98 -2.23 -4.97
CA GLY A 66 7.59 -3.16 -5.93
C GLY A 66 6.59 -3.81 -6.88
N SER A 67 5.53 -3.08 -7.23
CA SER A 67 4.44 -3.55 -8.11
C SER A 67 3.62 -4.73 -7.55
N SER A 68 3.53 -4.86 -6.22
CA SER A 68 2.69 -5.87 -5.55
C SER A 68 1.23 -5.43 -5.35
N VAL A 69 0.98 -4.13 -5.44
CA VAL A 69 -0.36 -3.53 -5.41
C VAL A 69 -0.48 -2.62 -6.61
N VAL A 70 -1.58 -2.71 -7.35
CA VAL A 70 -1.87 -1.83 -8.48
C VAL A 70 -3.21 -1.15 -8.28
N LEU A 71 -3.22 0.15 -8.56
CA LEU A 71 -4.43 0.96 -8.70
C LEU A 71 -4.69 1.16 -10.19
N THR A 72 -5.92 0.85 -10.59
CA THR A 72 -6.40 0.95 -11.97
C THR A 72 -7.61 1.88 -12.01
N LEU A 73 -7.87 2.46 -13.19
CA LEU A 73 -8.99 3.36 -13.44
C LEU A 73 -9.84 2.85 -14.60
N ASP A 74 -11.15 2.75 -14.39
CA ASP A 74 -12.08 2.37 -15.44
C ASP A 74 -12.08 3.36 -16.61
N GLY A 75 -11.90 2.84 -17.82
CA GLY A 75 -11.85 3.62 -19.06
C GLY A 75 -10.51 4.32 -19.34
N TYR A 76 -9.52 4.22 -18.45
CA TYR A 76 -8.16 4.64 -18.77
C TYR A 76 -7.53 3.69 -19.81
N ASN A 77 -6.77 4.24 -20.75
CA ASN A 77 -6.22 3.46 -21.85
C ASN A 77 -4.78 3.87 -22.13
N ASP A 78 -3.87 3.24 -21.42
CA ASP A 78 -2.44 3.33 -21.66
C ASP A 78 -1.94 2.15 -22.51
N THR A 79 -2.01 2.31 -23.83
CA THR A 79 -1.49 1.31 -24.76
C THR A 79 0.03 1.13 -24.66
N SER A 80 0.75 2.04 -23.99
CA SER A 80 2.19 1.88 -23.77
C SER A 80 2.50 0.70 -22.84
N ALA A 81 1.56 0.33 -21.96
CA ALA A 81 1.67 -0.84 -21.08
C ALA A 81 1.65 -2.19 -21.83
N LEU A 82 1.24 -2.20 -23.11
CA LEU A 82 1.17 -3.42 -23.94
C LEU A 82 2.38 -3.65 -24.83
N VAL A 83 3.24 -2.64 -24.97
CA VAL A 83 4.40 -2.72 -25.85
C VAL A 83 5.65 -2.96 -25.00
N ASP A 84 6.60 -3.74 -25.51
CA ASP A 84 7.92 -3.94 -24.90
C ASP A 84 8.81 -2.70 -25.06
N ASN A 85 8.30 -1.52 -24.71
CA ASN A 85 9.00 -0.26 -24.78
C ASN A 85 8.83 0.51 -23.47
N SER A 86 9.74 0.23 -22.53
CA SER A 86 9.83 0.89 -21.22
C SER A 86 10.03 2.41 -21.28
N SER A 87 10.31 3.00 -22.44
CA SER A 87 10.53 4.45 -22.59
C SER A 87 9.30 5.19 -23.12
N ALA A 88 8.23 4.49 -23.49
CA ALA A 88 7.00 5.14 -23.93
C ALA A 88 6.30 5.80 -22.73
N PRO A 89 5.97 7.10 -22.81
CA PRO A 89 5.28 7.79 -21.72
C PRO A 89 3.81 7.37 -21.64
N ALA A 90 3.31 7.18 -20.42
CA ALA A 90 1.89 6.98 -20.17
C ALA A 90 1.10 8.24 -20.56
N PRO A 91 -0.11 8.10 -21.16
CA PRO A 91 -0.97 9.22 -21.45
C PRO A 91 -1.42 9.93 -20.15
N PRO A 92 -1.74 11.22 -20.19
CA PRO A 92 -2.25 11.92 -19.01
C PRO A 92 -3.60 11.34 -18.56
N ILE A 93 -3.85 11.37 -17.25
CA ILE A 93 -5.15 10.99 -16.69
C ILE A 93 -6.24 11.96 -17.22
N PRO A 94 -7.41 11.46 -17.67
CA PRO A 94 -8.49 12.29 -18.18
C PRO A 94 -9.01 13.29 -17.15
N SER A 95 -9.46 14.47 -17.60
CA SER A 95 -9.97 15.54 -16.72
C SER A 95 -11.33 15.24 -16.09
N ASN A 96 -12.06 14.24 -16.59
CA ASN A 96 -13.38 13.82 -16.09
C ASN A 96 -13.29 12.79 -14.95
N VAL A 97 -12.13 12.68 -14.29
CA VAL A 97 -11.87 11.75 -13.19
C VAL A 97 -12.06 12.45 -11.85
N ASP A 98 -12.56 11.75 -10.83
CA ASP A 98 -12.56 12.28 -9.46
C ASP A 98 -11.13 12.33 -8.91
N MET A 99 -10.49 13.49 -9.08
CA MET A 99 -9.15 13.74 -8.58
C MET A 99 -9.09 13.71 -7.04
N THR A 100 -10.18 14.05 -6.35
CA THR A 100 -10.22 14.04 -4.88
C THR A 100 -10.15 12.60 -4.37
N LEU A 101 -10.97 11.72 -4.94
CA LEU A 101 -10.93 10.31 -4.61
C LEU A 101 -9.59 9.69 -5.02
N LEU A 102 -9.08 9.99 -6.22
CA LEU A 102 -7.78 9.50 -6.68
C LEU A 102 -6.64 9.91 -5.73
N THR A 103 -6.60 11.16 -5.28
CA THR A 103 -5.59 11.62 -4.32
C THR A 103 -5.74 10.89 -2.98
N CYS A 104 -6.98 10.71 -2.49
CA CYS A 104 -7.22 9.98 -1.25
C CYS A 104 -6.75 8.53 -1.32
N LEU A 105 -7.09 7.82 -2.41
CA LEU A 105 -6.65 6.45 -2.66
C LEU A 105 -5.12 6.37 -2.73
N ASN A 106 -4.48 7.28 -3.48
CA ASN A 106 -3.02 7.32 -3.59
C ASN A 106 -2.34 7.48 -2.22
N GLN A 107 -2.81 8.42 -1.41
CA GLN A 107 -2.25 8.67 -0.08
C GLN A 107 -2.51 7.49 0.87
N THR A 108 -3.74 6.97 0.89
CA THR A 108 -4.13 5.89 1.79
C THR A 108 -3.40 4.60 1.46
N ILE A 109 -3.35 4.20 0.18
CA ILE A 109 -2.64 2.98 -0.25
C ILE A 109 -1.14 3.15 -0.02
N GLY A 110 -0.58 4.32 -0.36
CA GLY A 110 0.84 4.61 -0.17
C GLY A 110 1.28 4.54 1.30
N ALA A 111 0.40 4.92 2.24
CA ALA A 111 0.68 4.84 3.67
C ALA A 111 0.37 3.46 4.28
N ALA A 112 -0.69 2.79 3.81
CA ALA A 112 -1.21 1.56 4.42
C ALA A 112 -0.48 0.29 3.95
N VAL A 113 0.21 0.33 2.81
CA VAL A 113 1.00 -0.80 2.30
C VAL A 113 2.44 -0.64 2.81
N PRO A 114 2.86 -1.34 3.89
CA PRO A 114 4.14 -1.08 4.51
C PRO A 114 5.27 -1.50 3.57
N LEU A 115 6.27 -0.62 3.40
CA LEU A 115 7.62 -1.10 3.15
C LEU A 115 7.97 -1.97 4.36
N PHE A 116 8.44 -3.20 4.15
CA PHE A 116 9.20 -3.81 5.22
C PHE A 116 10.41 -2.89 5.39
N ASP A 117 10.39 -2.01 6.38
CA ASP A 117 11.64 -1.66 7.01
C ASP A 117 12.19 -3.00 7.48
N ASP A 118 13.44 -3.28 7.12
CA ASP A 118 14.22 -4.29 7.82
C ASP A 118 14.49 -3.74 9.22
N SER A 119 13.42 -3.54 10.01
CA SER A 119 13.53 -3.46 11.44
C SER A 119 13.72 -4.90 11.91
N GLN A 120 14.92 -5.42 11.69
CA GLN A 120 15.59 -6.07 12.79
C GLN A 120 15.40 -5.20 14.02
N GLN A 121 14.40 -5.58 14.82
CA GLN A 121 14.34 -5.44 16.25
C GLN A 121 15.30 -4.38 16.83
N THR A 122 15.02 -3.12 16.57
CA THR A 122 15.36 -2.05 17.49
C THR A 122 14.04 -1.60 18.07
N SER A 123 13.53 -2.45 18.97
CA SER A 123 12.62 -2.01 20.01
C SER A 123 13.29 -0.85 20.73
N GLY A 124 13.02 0.35 20.25
CA GLY A 124 13.20 1.62 20.94
C GLY A 124 12.24 1.65 22.12
N ALA A 125 12.53 0.83 23.13
CA ALA A 125 12.11 1.09 24.49
C ALA A 125 13.12 2.07 25.07
N GLU A 126 13.06 3.32 24.61
CA GLU A 126 13.51 4.48 25.40
C GLU A 126 12.52 4.63 26.58
N THR A 127 12.56 3.68 27.50
CA THR A 127 12.04 3.83 28.86
C THR A 127 13.14 3.42 29.81
N LEU A 128 13.85 4.46 30.25
CA LEU A 128 14.75 4.53 31.40
C LEU A 128 14.43 3.50 32.50
N LEU A 129 15.16 2.39 32.51
CA LEU A 129 15.34 1.55 33.70
C LEU A 129 16.78 1.78 34.21
N PRO A 130 16.99 2.58 35.27
CA PRO A 130 18.33 3.06 35.67
C PRO A 130 19.25 1.98 36.26
N ASN A 131 18.82 0.72 36.35
CA ASN A 131 19.49 -0.28 37.20
C ASN A 131 20.20 -1.43 36.46
N VAL A 132 20.16 -1.49 35.12
CA VAL A 132 20.79 -2.61 34.38
C VAL A 132 22.29 -2.33 34.10
N SER A 133 22.72 -1.07 34.12
CA SER A 133 24.13 -0.70 33.89
C SER A 133 25.09 -1.01 35.04
N LEU A 134 24.61 -1.15 36.28
CA LEU A 134 25.48 -1.38 37.45
C LEU A 134 25.91 -2.84 37.61
N LEU A 135 25.06 -3.80 37.22
CA LEU A 135 25.39 -5.22 37.30
C LEU A 135 26.48 -5.60 36.29
N GLY A 136 26.44 -5.01 35.09
CA GLY A 136 27.48 -5.19 34.07
C GLY A 136 28.83 -4.62 34.52
N LEU A 137 28.85 -3.43 35.10
CA LEU A 137 30.08 -2.81 35.63
C LEU A 137 30.66 -3.60 36.82
N ALA A 138 29.81 -4.07 37.73
CA ALA A 138 30.24 -4.90 38.86
C ALA A 138 30.85 -6.24 38.40
N TYR A 139 30.28 -6.86 37.36
CA TYR A 139 30.82 -8.10 36.79
C TYR A 139 32.18 -7.88 36.13
N VAL A 140 32.36 -6.80 35.37
CA VAL A 140 33.64 -6.46 34.73
C VAL A 140 34.72 -6.17 35.77
N VAL A 141 34.39 -5.42 36.83
CA VAL A 141 35.33 -5.15 37.94
C VAL A 141 35.69 -6.43 38.69
N TRP A 142 34.72 -7.33 38.92
CA TRP A 142 34.97 -8.62 39.55
C TRP A 142 35.89 -9.51 38.71
N CYS A 143 35.68 -9.60 37.40
CA CYS A 143 36.57 -10.32 36.49
C CYS A 143 38.00 -9.75 36.50
N LEU A 144 38.16 -8.43 36.48
CA LEU A 144 39.48 -7.79 36.50
C LEU A 144 40.21 -8.00 37.84
N SER A 145 39.49 -8.06 38.96
CA SER A 145 40.06 -8.35 40.28
C SER A 145 40.52 -9.80 40.47
N ARG A 146 40.16 -10.70 39.56
CA ARG A 146 40.61 -12.11 39.55
C ARG A 146 41.76 -12.37 38.58
N LEU A 147 42.17 -11.35 37.82
CA LEU A 147 43.25 -11.42 36.82
C LEU A 147 44.59 -10.86 37.33
N PHE A 148 44.61 -10.31 38.56
CA PHE A 148 45.82 -9.89 39.29
C PHE A 148 45.98 -10.71 40.56
#